data_AF-A0A0L9VNC7-F1
#
_entry.id   AF-A0A0L9VNC7-F1
#
_cell.length_a   1.000
_cell.length_b   1.000
_cell.length_c   1.000
_cell.angle_alpha   90.00
_cell.angle_beta   90.00
_cell.angle_gamma   90.00
#
_symmetry.space_group_name_H-M   'P 1'
#
loop_
_entity.id
_entity.type
_entity.pdbx_description
1 polymer ?
#
loop_
_entity_poly.entity_id
_entity_poly.type
_entity_poly.pdbx_seq_one_letter_code
_entity_poly.pdbx_strand_id
1 'polypeptide(L)' 'MEDRMKKTVLSPPIVLLFLAFSLLLLLPEASATKFNVGDSKFWNPNINYTEWAKGKHFYLGDWLFSL' A
#
# COMPACT_ATOMS: atom_id res chain seq x y z
N MET A 1 15.68 -3.83 48.26
CA MET A 1 15.62 -4.74 47.09
C MET A 1 14.58 -4.28 46.06
N GLU A 2 13.59 -3.47 46.46
CA GLU A 2 12.56 -2.83 45.60
C GLU A 2 13.02 -1.93 44.45
N ASP A 3 14.15 -1.22 44.56
CA ASP A 3 14.57 -0.26 43.52
C ASP A 3 15.01 -0.91 42.20
N ARG A 4 15.22 -2.23 42.19
CA ARG A 4 15.66 -2.99 41.00
C ARG A 4 14.48 -3.35 40.09
N MET A 5 13.23 -3.22 40.53
CA MET A 5 12.03 -3.59 39.76
C MET A 5 11.36 -2.42 39.00
N LYS A 6 11.90 -1.19 39.08
CA LYS A 6 11.38 -0.05 38.31
C LYS A 6 11.93 0.05 36.88
N LYS A 7 12.81 -0.86 36.48
CA LYS A 7 13.52 -0.79 35.18
C LYS A 7 13.00 -1.76 34.11
N THR A 8 11.95 -2.52 34.42
CA THR A 8 11.35 -3.51 33.49
C THR A 8 9.90 -3.17 33.15
N VAL A 9 9.49 -1.92 33.34
CA VAL A 9 8.27 -1.37 32.76
C VAL A 9 8.72 -0.36 31.72
N LEU A 10 8.38 -0.63 30.45
CA LEU A 10 8.63 0.31 29.35
C LEU A 10 8.10 1.69 29.77
N SER A 11 8.97 2.69 29.78
CA SER A 11 8.56 4.02 30.21
C SER A 11 7.48 4.56 29.26
N PRO A 12 6.55 5.41 29.74
CA PRO A 12 5.50 5.98 28.90
C PRO A 12 5.95 6.52 27.54
N PRO A 13 7.09 7.25 27.41
CA PRO A 13 7.56 7.69 26.09
C PRO A 13 7.98 6.55 25.16
N ILE A 14 8.53 5.46 25.70
CA ILE A 14 8.91 4.28 24.91
C ILE A 14 7.65 3.60 24.37
N VAL A 15 6.60 3.46 25.20
CA VAL A 15 5.31 2.91 24.76
C VAL A 15 4.68 3.78 23.67
N LEU A 16 4.69 5.11 23.84
CA LEU A 16 4.19 6.04 22.83
C LEU A 16 4.96 5.97 21.51
N LEU A 17 6.29 5.81 21.58
CA LEU A 17 7.13 5.63 20.39
C LEU A 17 6.79 4.34 19.63
N PHE A 18 6.60 3.22 20.34
CA PHE A 18 6.18 1.96 19.71
C PHE A 18 4.79 2.06 19.09
N LEU A 19 3.84 2.74 19.75
CA LEU A 19 2.51 2.98 19.19
C LEU A 19 2.58 3.84 17.93
N ALA A 20 3.34 4.92 17.95
CA ALA A 20 3.55 5.77 16.76
C ALA A 20 4.19 4.98 15.61
N PHE A 21 5.19 4.16 15.89
CA PHE A 21 5.83 3.32 14.87
C PHE A 21 4.88 2.26 14.31
N SER A 22 4.06 1.64 15.17
CA SER A 22 3.04 0.68 14.72
C SER A 22 1.97 1.32 13.82
N LEU A 23 1.61 2.58 14.07
CA LEU A 23 0.68 3.34 13.24
C LEU A 23 1.27 3.64 11.85
N LEU A 24 2.58 3.88 11.75
CA LEU A 24 3.25 4.10 10.45
C LEU A 24 3.21 2.85 9.56
N LEU A 25 3.24 1.65 10.15
CA LEU A 25 3.16 0.38 9.41
C LEU A 25 1.76 0.08 8.85
N LEU A 26 0.73 0.80 9.32
CA LEU A 26 -0.66 0.65 8.85
C LEU A 26 -1.01 1.64 7.74
N LEU A 27 -0.09 2.54 7.37
CA LEU A 27 -0.33 3.50 6.29
C LEU A 27 -0.35 2.77 4.94
N PRO A 28 -1.31 3.10 4.05
CA PRO A 28 -1.31 2.56 2.69
C PRO A 28 0.00 2.92 1.98
N GLU A 29 0.71 1.92 1.48
CA GLU A 29 1.90 2.15 0.66
C GLU A 29 1.48 2.76 -0.68
N ALA A 30 2.07 3.90 -1.04
CA ALA A 30 1.90 4.48 -2.36
C ALA A 30 2.74 3.70 -3.38
N SER A 31 2.18 2.62 -3.92
CA SER A 31 2.81 1.83 -4.99
C SER A 31 2.16 2.11 -6.33
N ALA A 32 2.98 2.26 -7.38
CA ALA A 32 2.50 2.32 -8.75
C ALA A 32 1.79 1.00 -9.15
N THR A 33 0.61 1.11 -9.72
CA THR A 33 -0.16 -0.04 -10.22
C THR A 33 0.18 -0.30 -11.68
N LYS A 34 0.43 -1.57 -12.01
CA LYS A 34 0.57 -2.02 -13.40
C LYS A 34 -0.77 -2.57 -13.90
N PHE A 35 -1.35 -1.94 -14.89
CA PHE A 35 -2.53 -2.40 -15.60
C PHE A 35 -2.14 -3.05 -16.92
N ASN A 36 -2.53 -4.31 -17.12
CA ASN A 36 -2.46 -4.93 -18.44
C ASN A 36 -3.64 -4.44 -19.27
N VAL A 37 -3.36 -3.76 -20.37
CA VAL A 37 -4.41 -3.18 -21.22
C VAL A 37 -5.20 -4.29 -21.87
N GLY A 38 -6.53 -4.32 -21.72
CA GLY A 38 -7.35 -5.44 -22.21
C GLY A 38 -7.25 -6.72 -21.37
N ASP A 39 -6.74 -6.63 -20.14
CA ASP A 39 -6.56 -7.72 -19.18
C ASP A 39 -5.78 -8.90 -19.78
N SER A 40 -6.40 -10.09 -19.91
CA SER A 40 -5.74 -11.27 -20.49
C SER A 40 -5.62 -11.22 -22.01
N LYS A 41 -6.30 -10.27 -22.67
CA LYS A 41 -6.34 -10.16 -24.13
C LYS A 41 -5.33 -9.15 -24.67
N PHE A 42 -4.63 -8.41 -23.82
CA PHE A 42 -3.66 -7.39 -24.20
C PHE A 42 -4.23 -6.37 -25.20
N TRP A 43 -3.36 -5.60 -25.85
CA TRP A 43 -3.75 -4.68 -26.91
C TRP A 43 -4.04 -5.42 -28.21
N ASN A 44 -5.32 -5.74 -28.44
CA ASN A 44 -5.80 -6.41 -29.64
C ASN A 44 -7.06 -5.77 -30.26
N PRO A 45 -7.35 -6.04 -31.55
CA PRO A 45 -8.62 -5.69 -32.16
C PRO A 45 -9.81 -6.40 -31.47
N ASN A 46 -11.00 -5.85 -31.63
CA ASN A 46 -12.25 -6.40 -31.08
C ASN A 46 -12.29 -6.49 -29.54
N ILE A 47 -11.51 -5.66 -28.86
CA ILE A 47 -11.58 -5.45 -27.41
C ILE A 47 -12.32 -4.15 -27.13
N ASN A 48 -13.27 -4.20 -26.19
CA ASN A 48 -13.96 -3.01 -25.74
C ASN A 48 -13.16 -2.33 -24.62
N TYR A 49 -12.29 -1.39 -25.00
CA TYR A 49 -11.45 -0.67 -24.05
C TYR A 49 -12.21 0.31 -23.15
N THR A 50 -13.38 0.78 -23.57
CA THR A 50 -14.25 1.61 -22.72
C THR A 50 -14.78 0.81 -21.54
N GLU A 51 -15.26 -0.42 -21.79
CA GLU A 51 -15.67 -1.31 -20.70
C GLU A 51 -14.46 -1.82 -19.90
N TRP A 52 -13.31 -2.06 -20.51
CA TRP A 52 -12.08 -2.39 -19.76
C TRP A 52 -11.68 -1.27 -18.79
N ALA A 53 -11.70 0.00 -19.24
CA ALA A 53 -11.33 1.13 -18.40
C ALA A 53 -12.39 1.47 -17.32
N LYS A 54 -13.60 0.93 -17.44
CA LYS A 54 -14.73 1.26 -16.57
C LYS A 54 -14.46 0.81 -15.13
N GLY A 55 -14.59 1.76 -14.21
CA GLY A 55 -14.35 1.53 -12.78
C GLY A 55 -12.87 1.37 -12.41
N LYS A 56 -11.93 1.49 -13.36
CA LYS A 56 -10.50 1.58 -13.07
C LYS A 56 -10.12 3.04 -12.79
N HIS A 57 -9.28 3.24 -11.78
CA HIS A 57 -8.70 4.55 -11.47
C HIS A 57 -7.22 4.51 -11.84
N PHE A 58 -6.78 5.47 -12.65
CA PHE A 58 -5.38 5.62 -13.05
C PHE A 58 -4.81 6.83 -12.34
N TYR A 59 -3.70 6.63 -11.63
CA TYR A 59 -2.98 7.66 -10.91
C TYR A 59 -1.64 7.96 -11.59
N LEU A 60 -1.07 9.12 -11.28
CA LEU A 60 0.27 9.47 -11.77
C LEU A 60 1.29 8.45 -11.24
N GLY A 61 2.05 7.83 -12.14
CA GLY A 61 3.03 6.80 -11.82
C GLY A 61 2.56 5.38 -12.12
N ASP A 62 1.26 5.17 -12.38
CA ASP A 62 0.75 3.88 -12.85
C ASP A 62 1.24 3.55 -14.26
N TRP A 63 1.31 2.25 -14.55
CA TRP A 63 1.81 1.73 -15.81
C TRP A 63 0.67 1.09 -16.60
N LEU A 64 0.50 1.53 -17.84
CA LEU A 64 -0.30 0.81 -18.83
C LEU A 64 0.62 -0.07 -19.65
N PHE A 65 0.53 -1.38 -19.45
CA PHE A 65 1.38 -2.35 -20.12
C PHE A 65 0.59 -3.13 -21.17
N SER A 66 1.20 -3.29 -22.34
CA SER A 66 0.78 -4.26 -23.34
C SER A 66 1.97 -5.09 -23.79
N LEU A 67 1.69 -6.37 -24.08
CA LEU A 67 2.54 -7.21 -24.90
C LEU A 67 2.21 -7.00 -26.39
#